data_AF-A0A957Y9I7-F1
#
_entry.id   AF-A0A957Y9I7-F1
#
_cell.length_a   1.000
_cell.length_b   1.000
_cell.length_c   1.000
_cell.angle_alpha   90.00
_cell.angle_beta   90.00
_cell.angle_gamma   90.00
#
_symmetry.space_group_name_H-M   'P 1'
#
loop_
_entity.id
_entity.type
_entity.pdbx_description
1 polymer ?
#
loop_
_entity_poly.entity_id
_entity_poly.type
_entity_poly.pdbx_seq_one_letter_code
_entity_poly.pdbx_strand_id
1 'polypeptide(L)'
;MKTHKTMPLVIYSERALAVIQSETAGRFASSGEETGGILVGRRLDGQRILVVAASGPGPQATHRAHMFSPDVAFANRKLDELRDTYPGTDYLGVWHKHPATLDHPSRGDEAQIVEMFADPDYGHLEELLAPITLIRQGEFSLKTYYIDRSLVATQAFFQPVQDRVITADEAIALLTAPATDKWYATPDIEQRLAVELAYLNREFGTHIQEIEPDMLLMAQSHQRPQATVYFILHPGFPQTPPTTLLEYEEREWLGVESRLLAAWPQADLTLAHIASELISHLPPSAPPPRPQPQSSTPQSIYAFDVVKLILLLGLLVLSSLLFLRKQILNSWS
;
A
#
# COMPACT_ATOMS: atom_id res chain seq x y z
N MET A 1 23.38 0.95 4.17
CA MET A 1 23.07 0.16 5.38
C MET A 1 21.56 0.00 5.37
N LYS A 2 21.01 -1.20 5.08
CA LYS A 2 19.56 -1.40 5.01
C LYS A 2 19.02 -1.25 6.44
N THR A 3 18.19 -0.25 6.68
CA THR A 3 17.55 -0.04 7.98
C THR A 3 16.61 -1.22 8.25
N HIS A 4 16.82 -1.93 9.34
CA HIS A 4 15.89 -2.97 9.78
C HIS A 4 14.57 -2.29 10.15
N LYS A 5 13.47 -2.68 9.51
CA LYS A 5 12.13 -2.21 9.85
C LYS A 5 11.87 -2.58 11.31
N THR A 6 11.35 -1.64 12.11
CA THR A 6 11.04 -1.90 13.51
C THR A 6 9.93 -2.94 13.60
N MET A 7 10.06 -3.86 14.57
CA MET A 7 9.07 -4.92 14.78
C MET A 7 7.71 -4.31 15.13
N PRO A 8 6.63 -4.61 14.39
CA PRO A 8 5.35 -4.00 14.65
C PRO A 8 4.66 -4.64 15.86
N LEU A 9 3.85 -3.84 16.55
CA LEU A 9 2.76 -4.29 17.39
C LEU A 9 1.58 -4.65 16.47
N VAL A 10 1.08 -5.89 16.59
CA VAL A 10 -0.12 -6.33 15.87
C VAL A 10 -1.34 -6.16 16.76
N ILE A 11 -2.34 -5.45 16.26
CA ILE A 11 -3.58 -5.17 16.99
C ILE A 11 -4.71 -5.94 16.32
N TYR A 12 -5.32 -6.88 17.02
CA TYR A 12 -6.50 -7.60 16.54
C TYR A 12 -7.77 -6.92 17.06
N SER A 13 -8.75 -6.71 16.19
CA SER A 13 -10.12 -6.49 16.67
C SER A 13 -10.64 -7.77 17.32
N GLU A 14 -11.48 -7.64 18.33
CA GLU A 14 -12.15 -8.78 18.96
C GLU A 14 -12.98 -9.59 17.95
N ARG A 15 -13.48 -8.95 16.89
CA ARG A 15 -14.22 -9.63 15.80
C ARG A 15 -13.31 -10.53 14.97
N ALA A 16 -12.13 -10.05 14.59
CA ALA A 16 -11.16 -10.85 13.88
C ALA A 16 -10.73 -12.06 14.74
N LEU A 17 -10.41 -11.79 16.01
CA LEU A 17 -9.99 -12.85 16.92
C LEU A 17 -11.11 -13.87 17.18
N ALA A 18 -12.36 -13.44 17.31
CA ALA A 18 -13.50 -14.33 17.51
C ALA A 18 -13.71 -15.30 16.33
N VAL A 19 -13.51 -14.84 15.09
CA VAL A 19 -13.56 -15.71 13.90
C VAL A 19 -12.46 -16.77 13.98
N ILE A 20 -11.23 -16.35 14.26
CA ILE A 20 -10.07 -17.23 14.39
C ILE A 20 -10.33 -18.27 15.49
N GLN A 21 -10.72 -17.83 16.69
CA GLN A 21 -11.00 -18.70 17.82
C GLN A 21 -12.11 -19.71 17.53
N SER A 22 -13.23 -19.25 16.93
CA SER A 22 -14.35 -20.12 16.60
C SER A 22 -13.98 -21.21 15.59
N GLU A 23 -13.16 -20.88 14.60
CA GLU A 23 -12.71 -21.85 13.59
C GLU A 23 -11.66 -22.81 14.19
N THR A 24 -10.68 -22.31 14.95
CA THR A 24 -9.68 -23.14 15.65
C THR A 24 -10.35 -24.13 16.61
N ALA A 25 -11.36 -23.69 17.37
CA ALA A 25 -12.14 -24.52 18.30
C ALA A 25 -13.26 -25.33 17.64
N GLY A 26 -13.42 -25.20 16.33
CA GLY A 26 -14.48 -25.83 15.57
C GLY A 26 -14.18 -27.28 15.22
N ARG A 27 -14.64 -27.68 14.01
CA ARG A 27 -14.61 -29.06 13.52
C ARG A 27 -13.24 -29.74 13.63
N PHE A 28 -12.17 -28.98 13.44
CA PHE A 28 -10.82 -29.53 13.35
C PHE A 28 -10.05 -29.52 14.69
N ALA A 29 -10.66 -29.08 15.78
CA ALA A 29 -10.00 -28.92 17.09
C ALA A 29 -9.30 -30.21 17.56
N SER A 30 -9.94 -31.38 17.38
CA SER A 30 -9.42 -32.69 17.83
C SER A 30 -8.91 -33.60 16.71
N SER A 31 -9.00 -33.17 15.45
CA SER A 31 -8.68 -34.00 14.28
C SER A 31 -7.18 -34.10 13.96
N GLY A 32 -6.36 -33.23 14.55
CA GLY A 32 -4.97 -33.02 14.14
C GLY A 32 -4.81 -32.31 12.79
N GLU A 33 -5.90 -32.07 12.05
CA GLU A 33 -5.87 -31.35 10.78
C GLU A 33 -5.72 -29.83 11.00
N GLU A 34 -5.07 -29.18 10.05
CA GLU A 34 -4.90 -27.74 9.99
C GLU A 34 -6.11 -27.07 9.30
N THR A 35 -6.44 -25.87 9.74
CA THR A 35 -7.45 -24.98 9.16
C THR A 35 -6.91 -23.55 9.25
N GLY A 36 -7.59 -22.58 8.66
CA GLY A 36 -7.10 -21.21 8.67
C GLY A 36 -7.97 -20.26 7.86
N GLY A 37 -7.39 -19.15 7.44
CA GLY A 37 -8.05 -18.15 6.61
C GLY A 37 -7.19 -16.91 6.41
N ILE A 38 -7.74 -15.90 5.75
CA ILE A 38 -7.04 -14.65 5.49
C ILE A 38 -7.24 -13.65 6.62
N LEU A 39 -6.31 -12.70 6.74
CA LEU A 39 -6.39 -11.53 7.61
C LEU A 39 -6.56 -10.28 6.76
N VAL A 40 -7.44 -9.38 7.19
CA VAL A 40 -7.71 -8.12 6.51
C VAL A 40 -7.58 -6.97 7.49
N GLY A 41 -6.93 -5.89 7.05
CA GLY A 41 -6.66 -4.74 7.87
C GLY A 41 -5.68 -3.78 7.21
N ARG A 42 -4.95 -3.00 7.99
CA ARG A 42 -3.93 -2.10 7.44
C ARG A 42 -2.82 -1.80 8.44
N ARG A 43 -1.68 -1.36 7.91
CA ARG A 43 -0.68 -0.68 8.71
C ARG A 43 -1.20 0.69 9.13
N LEU A 44 -1.19 0.97 10.43
CA LEU A 44 -1.57 2.29 10.96
C LEU A 44 -0.40 3.27 10.86
N ASP A 45 0.83 2.78 11.08
CA ASP A 45 2.09 3.52 11.02
C ASP A 45 3.30 2.57 10.98
N GLY A 46 4.51 3.10 11.12
CA GLY A 46 5.76 2.31 11.11
C GLY A 46 5.85 1.21 12.18
N GLN A 47 5.07 1.28 13.25
CA GLN A 47 5.12 0.41 14.42
C GLN A 47 3.84 -0.37 14.69
N ARG A 48 2.70 -0.03 14.08
CA ARG A 48 1.40 -0.67 14.37
C ARG A 48 0.73 -1.22 13.12
N ILE A 49 0.26 -2.47 13.20
CA ILE A 49 -0.62 -3.09 12.19
C ILE A 49 -1.95 -3.42 12.86
N LEU A 50 -3.06 -3.00 12.25
CA LEU A 50 -4.41 -3.35 12.70
C LEU A 50 -4.99 -4.46 11.82
N VAL A 51 -5.32 -5.59 12.42
CA VAL A 51 -6.15 -6.65 11.84
C VAL A 51 -7.59 -6.40 12.26
N VAL A 52 -8.42 -5.89 11.34
CA VAL A 52 -9.83 -5.59 11.64
C VAL A 52 -10.74 -6.80 11.43
N ALA A 53 -10.38 -7.70 10.50
CA ALA A 53 -11.18 -8.85 10.16
C ALA A 53 -10.32 -10.07 9.82
N ALA A 54 -10.93 -11.24 9.95
CA ALA A 54 -10.38 -12.52 9.51
C ALA A 54 -11.46 -13.33 8.79
N SER A 55 -11.06 -14.26 7.95
CA SER A 55 -11.95 -15.26 7.36
C SER A 55 -11.74 -16.64 7.96
N GLY A 56 -12.70 -17.54 7.69
CA GLY A 56 -12.46 -18.98 7.75
C GLY A 56 -11.84 -19.51 6.45
N PRO A 57 -11.73 -20.84 6.30
CA PRO A 57 -10.93 -21.47 5.26
C PRO A 57 -11.61 -21.46 3.88
N GLY A 58 -12.94 -21.36 3.86
CA GLY A 58 -13.77 -21.53 2.66
C GLY A 58 -14.13 -23.00 2.42
N PRO A 59 -15.20 -23.27 1.65
CA PRO A 59 -15.79 -24.60 1.54
C PRO A 59 -14.93 -25.60 0.75
N GLN A 60 -14.05 -25.12 -0.14
CA GLN A 60 -13.15 -25.97 -0.94
C GLN A 60 -11.72 -26.02 -0.38
N ALA A 61 -11.51 -25.57 0.85
CA ALA A 61 -10.20 -25.61 1.46
C ALA A 61 -9.68 -27.03 1.67
N THR A 62 -8.36 -27.17 1.57
CA THR A 62 -7.68 -28.44 1.84
C THR A 62 -7.15 -28.44 3.27
N HIS A 63 -7.59 -29.42 4.05
CA HIS A 63 -7.20 -29.63 5.44
C HIS A 63 -6.40 -30.92 5.56
N ARG A 64 -5.16 -30.86 6.05
CA ARG A 64 -4.29 -32.01 6.35
C ARG A 64 -3.53 -31.74 7.65
N ALA A 65 -2.90 -32.76 8.22
CA ALA A 65 -2.22 -32.65 9.52
C ALA A 65 -0.98 -31.72 9.52
N HIS A 66 -0.40 -31.45 8.36
CA HIS A 66 0.84 -30.67 8.19
C HIS A 66 0.76 -29.77 6.94
N MET A 67 -0.46 -29.47 6.50
CA MET A 67 -0.70 -28.65 5.31
C MET A 67 -2.12 -28.13 5.35
N PHE A 68 -2.24 -26.81 5.25
CA PHE A 68 -3.48 -26.10 4.97
C PHE A 68 -3.35 -25.31 3.67
N SER A 69 -4.39 -25.36 2.84
CA SER A 69 -4.51 -24.50 1.66
C SER A 69 -5.91 -23.89 1.63
N PRO A 70 -6.05 -22.55 1.62
CA PRO A 70 -7.35 -21.90 1.60
C PRO A 70 -8.05 -22.12 0.26
N ASP A 71 -9.39 -22.05 0.27
CA ASP A 71 -10.16 -21.88 -0.97
C ASP A 71 -9.87 -20.47 -1.52
N VAL A 72 -8.97 -20.37 -2.49
CA VAL A 72 -8.50 -19.09 -3.05
C VAL A 72 -9.65 -18.27 -3.64
N ALA A 73 -10.62 -18.91 -4.31
CA ALA A 73 -11.76 -18.21 -4.87
C ALA A 73 -12.67 -17.64 -3.78
N PHE A 74 -12.88 -18.39 -2.68
CA PHE A 74 -13.57 -17.88 -1.50
C PHE A 74 -12.79 -16.76 -0.82
N ALA A 75 -11.48 -16.92 -0.64
CA ALA A 75 -10.63 -15.93 0.00
C ALA A 75 -10.67 -14.59 -0.74
N ASN A 76 -10.58 -14.60 -2.08
CA ASN A 76 -10.65 -13.37 -2.89
C ASN A 76 -12.01 -12.68 -2.76
N ARG A 77 -13.12 -13.43 -2.89
CA ARG A 77 -14.46 -12.85 -2.65
C ARG A 77 -14.58 -12.27 -1.24
N LYS A 78 -14.02 -12.96 -0.25
CA LYS A 78 -14.08 -12.51 1.15
C LYS A 78 -13.23 -11.27 1.38
N LEU A 79 -12.08 -11.16 0.73
CA LEU A 79 -11.25 -9.96 0.74
C LEU A 79 -12.02 -8.77 0.17
N ASP A 80 -12.69 -8.94 -0.98
CA ASP A 80 -13.49 -7.88 -1.60
C ASP A 80 -14.65 -7.44 -0.69
N GLU A 81 -15.42 -8.39 -0.14
CA GLU A 81 -16.49 -8.09 0.83
C GLU A 81 -15.98 -7.32 2.06
N LEU A 82 -14.80 -7.70 2.56
CA LEU A 82 -14.21 -7.07 3.74
C LEU A 82 -13.62 -5.69 3.42
N ARG A 83 -13.08 -5.47 2.22
CA ARG A 83 -12.65 -4.15 1.74
C ARG A 83 -13.83 -3.19 1.61
N ASP A 84 -14.96 -3.67 1.11
CA ASP A 84 -16.19 -2.88 1.04
C ASP A 84 -16.73 -2.52 2.43
N THR A 85 -16.63 -3.46 3.37
CA THR A 85 -17.08 -3.26 4.76
C THR A 85 -16.13 -2.35 5.54
N TYR A 86 -14.83 -2.45 5.29
CA TYR A 86 -13.77 -1.71 5.98
C TYR A 86 -12.89 -0.97 4.95
N PRO A 87 -13.34 0.19 4.43
CA PRO A 87 -12.58 0.94 3.43
C PRO A 87 -11.15 1.26 3.88
N GLY A 88 -10.20 1.20 2.96
CA GLY A 88 -8.78 1.47 3.24
C GLY A 88 -8.05 0.32 3.96
N THR A 89 -8.62 -0.88 3.94
CA THR A 89 -7.96 -2.11 4.38
C THR A 89 -7.60 -3.02 3.21
N ASP A 90 -6.67 -3.93 3.44
CA ASP A 90 -6.21 -4.92 2.48
C ASP A 90 -5.80 -6.22 3.19
N TYR A 91 -5.43 -7.22 2.39
CA TYR A 91 -4.82 -8.46 2.78
C TYR A 91 -3.55 -8.21 3.60
N LEU A 92 -3.51 -8.76 4.81
CA LEU A 92 -2.35 -8.69 5.70
C LEU A 92 -1.60 -10.01 5.81
N GLY A 93 -2.18 -11.11 5.33
CA GLY A 93 -1.57 -12.43 5.42
C GLY A 93 -2.57 -13.54 5.72
N VAL A 94 -2.04 -14.69 6.12
CA VAL A 94 -2.82 -15.91 6.36
C VAL A 94 -2.60 -16.36 7.80
N TRP A 95 -3.68 -16.75 8.48
CA TRP A 95 -3.59 -17.41 9.78
C TRP A 95 -3.93 -18.88 9.61
N HIS A 96 -3.35 -19.74 10.45
CA HIS A 96 -3.70 -21.15 10.45
C HIS A 96 -3.55 -21.79 11.84
N LYS A 97 -4.19 -22.93 12.01
CA LYS A 97 -4.12 -23.78 13.20
C LYS A 97 -3.07 -24.86 12.97
N HIS A 98 -2.20 -25.05 13.95
CA HIS A 98 -1.33 -26.23 14.02
C HIS A 98 -1.92 -27.35 14.90
N PRO A 99 -1.42 -28.58 14.73
CA PRO A 99 -1.54 -29.61 15.75
C PRO A 99 -0.95 -29.14 17.09
N ALA A 100 -1.51 -29.61 18.20
CA ALA A 100 -1.07 -29.23 19.55
C ALA A 100 0.44 -29.44 19.81
N THR A 101 1.09 -30.34 19.07
CA THR A 101 2.51 -30.68 19.21
C THR A 101 3.47 -29.72 18.49
N LEU A 102 2.98 -28.76 17.71
CA LEU A 102 3.81 -27.90 16.85
C LEU A 102 3.46 -26.41 17.05
N ASP A 103 4.22 -25.70 17.88
CA ASP A 103 3.98 -24.29 18.26
C ASP A 103 4.90 -23.27 17.57
N HIS A 104 5.48 -23.66 16.45
CA HIS A 104 6.34 -22.84 15.62
C HIS A 104 6.10 -23.17 14.13
N PRO A 105 6.48 -22.25 13.22
CA PRO A 105 6.40 -22.49 11.78
C PRO A 105 7.13 -23.78 11.40
N SER A 106 6.48 -24.56 10.56
CA SER A 106 7.04 -25.75 9.92
C SER A 106 7.87 -25.38 8.70
N ARG A 107 8.61 -26.35 8.17
CA ARG A 107 9.28 -26.22 6.87
C ARG A 107 8.29 -26.04 5.71
N GLY A 108 7.06 -26.52 5.86
CA GLY A 108 5.99 -26.30 4.88
C GLY A 108 5.56 -24.84 4.85
N ASP A 109 5.47 -24.20 6.01
CA ASP A 109 5.11 -22.78 6.13
C ASP A 109 6.21 -21.90 5.54
N GLU A 110 7.48 -22.22 5.82
CA GLU A 110 8.62 -21.54 5.20
C GLU A 110 8.58 -21.64 3.66
N ALA A 111 8.32 -22.83 3.12
CA ALA A 111 8.22 -23.04 1.69
C ALA A 111 7.05 -22.26 1.07
N GLN A 112 5.88 -22.26 1.73
CA GLN A 112 4.71 -21.51 1.27
C GLN A 112 4.97 -20.01 1.22
N ILE A 113 5.62 -19.43 2.23
CA ILE A 113 5.97 -18.01 2.23
C ILE A 113 6.96 -17.67 1.11
N VAL A 114 7.96 -18.52 0.88
CA VAL A 114 8.92 -18.34 -0.23
C VAL A 114 8.21 -18.39 -1.58
N GLU A 115 7.31 -19.35 -1.78
CA GLU A 115 6.50 -19.49 -2.99
C GLU A 115 5.60 -18.26 -3.20
N MET A 116 4.89 -17.82 -2.16
CA MET A 116 4.06 -16.61 -2.21
C MET A 116 4.86 -15.37 -2.62
N PHE A 117 6.03 -15.13 -2.03
CA PHE A 117 6.81 -13.94 -2.39
C PHE A 117 7.48 -14.02 -3.76
N ALA A 118 7.66 -15.23 -4.31
CA ALA A 118 8.16 -15.45 -5.67
C ALA A 118 7.06 -15.30 -6.73
N ASP A 119 5.79 -15.45 -6.34
CA ASP A 119 4.64 -15.30 -7.23
C ASP A 119 4.39 -13.80 -7.57
N PRO A 120 4.37 -13.43 -8.86
CA PRO A 120 4.10 -12.07 -9.31
C PRO A 120 2.78 -11.48 -8.81
N ASP A 121 1.76 -12.29 -8.59
CA ASP A 121 0.45 -11.82 -8.12
C ASP A 121 0.54 -11.22 -6.70
N TYR A 122 1.52 -11.68 -5.91
CA TYR A 122 1.85 -11.13 -4.60
C TYR A 122 2.99 -10.11 -4.65
N GLY A 123 3.48 -9.73 -5.83
CA GLY A 123 4.67 -8.88 -6.01
C GLY A 123 4.60 -7.51 -5.33
N HIS A 124 3.39 -7.04 -5.02
CA HIS A 124 3.13 -5.77 -4.33
C HIS A 124 3.23 -5.86 -2.80
N LEU A 125 3.27 -7.06 -2.21
CA LEU A 125 3.31 -7.23 -0.75
C LEU A 125 4.73 -7.10 -0.21
N GLU A 126 4.99 -6.11 0.63
CA GLU A 126 6.30 -5.96 1.30
C GLU A 126 6.39 -6.69 2.64
N GLU A 127 5.24 -7.02 3.23
CA GLU A 127 5.13 -7.63 4.54
C GLU A 127 3.91 -8.55 4.63
N LEU A 128 3.99 -9.54 5.52
CA LEU A 128 2.93 -10.49 5.80
C LEU A 128 2.85 -10.79 7.30
N LEU A 129 1.63 -11.06 7.77
CA LEU A 129 1.36 -11.68 9.06
C LEU A 129 1.05 -13.16 8.85
N ALA A 130 1.66 -14.01 9.68
CA ALA A 130 1.42 -15.45 9.70
C ALA A 130 1.12 -15.94 11.12
N PRO A 131 -0.09 -15.69 11.67
CA PRO A 131 -0.43 -16.17 13.00
C PRO A 131 -0.69 -17.66 13.01
N ILE A 132 -0.10 -18.32 14.00
CA ILE A 132 -0.29 -19.74 14.26
C ILE A 132 -1.13 -19.88 15.52
N THR A 133 -2.21 -20.64 15.43
CA THR A 133 -3.08 -20.95 16.56
C THR A 133 -2.97 -22.39 17.00
N LEU A 134 -3.15 -22.62 18.30
CA LEU A 134 -3.14 -23.96 18.88
C LEU A 134 -4.32 -24.11 19.85
N ILE A 135 -4.74 -25.37 20.01
CA ILE A 135 -5.52 -25.77 21.18
C ILE A 135 -4.73 -26.83 21.93
N ARG A 136 -4.35 -26.51 23.18
CA ARG A 136 -3.70 -27.45 24.10
C ARG A 136 -4.59 -27.60 25.33
N GLN A 137 -5.01 -28.82 25.62
CA GLN A 137 -5.88 -29.11 26.78
C GLN A 137 -7.16 -28.27 26.84
N GLY A 138 -7.71 -27.90 25.68
CA GLY A 138 -8.91 -27.06 25.58
C GLY A 138 -8.65 -25.55 25.63
N GLU A 139 -7.40 -25.12 25.84
CA GLU A 139 -7.00 -23.72 25.86
C GLU A 139 -6.52 -23.27 24.48
N PHE A 140 -7.06 -22.15 24.01
CA PHE A 140 -6.65 -21.49 22.77
C PHE A 140 -5.39 -20.65 23.01
N SER A 141 -4.43 -20.72 22.10
CA SER A 141 -3.33 -19.77 22.00
C SER A 141 -3.15 -19.30 20.57
N LEU A 142 -2.64 -18.08 20.43
CA LEU A 142 -2.28 -17.46 19.17
C LEU A 142 -0.88 -16.89 19.30
N LYS A 143 -0.03 -17.15 18.31
CA LYS A 143 1.30 -16.56 18.20
C LYS A 143 1.44 -15.95 16.83
N THR A 144 1.62 -14.63 16.79
CA THR A 144 1.75 -13.90 15.53
C THR A 144 3.19 -13.83 15.09
N TYR A 145 3.43 -14.14 13.82
CA TYR A 145 4.71 -13.89 13.17
C TYR A 145 4.57 -12.79 12.12
N TYR A 146 5.52 -11.87 12.12
CA TYR A 146 5.70 -10.86 11.10
C TYR A 146 6.80 -11.29 10.16
N ILE A 147 6.55 -11.11 8.87
CA ILE A 147 7.46 -11.47 7.80
C ILE A 147 7.69 -10.23 6.94
N ASP A 148 8.96 -9.87 6.78
CA ASP A 148 9.41 -8.79 5.90
C ASP A 148 10.01 -9.41 4.63
N ARG A 149 9.53 -9.00 3.45
CA ARG A 149 10.01 -9.52 2.15
C ARG A 149 11.53 -9.45 2.04
N SER A 150 12.15 -8.40 2.58
CA SER A 150 13.61 -8.21 2.51
C SER A 150 14.40 -9.26 3.30
N LEU A 151 13.76 -9.97 4.23
CA LEU A 151 14.36 -11.02 5.04
C LEU A 151 14.14 -12.42 4.46
N VAL A 152 13.28 -12.59 3.46
CA VAL A 152 12.93 -13.93 2.90
C VAL A 152 14.18 -14.67 2.41
N ALA A 153 15.13 -13.95 1.81
CA ALA A 153 16.40 -14.52 1.35
C ALA A 153 17.32 -15.04 2.48
N THR A 154 17.09 -14.66 3.73
CA THR A 154 17.91 -15.10 4.87
C THR A 154 17.40 -16.39 5.52
N GLN A 155 16.23 -16.90 5.08
CA GLN A 155 15.55 -18.06 5.66
C GLN A 155 15.23 -17.95 7.17
N ALA A 156 15.41 -16.76 7.76
CA ALA A 156 15.09 -16.45 9.15
C ALA A 156 14.04 -15.33 9.21
N PHE A 157 12.98 -15.44 8.41
CA PHE A 157 12.02 -14.35 8.18
C PHE A 157 10.74 -14.43 9.04
N PHE A 158 10.52 -15.51 9.78
CA PHE A 158 9.45 -15.59 10.78
C PHE A 158 9.89 -14.89 12.07
N GLN A 159 9.48 -13.63 12.23
CA GLN A 159 9.82 -12.84 13.41
C GLN A 159 8.61 -12.77 14.36
N PRO A 160 8.68 -13.37 15.58
CA PRO A 160 7.56 -13.30 16.51
C PRO A 160 7.33 -11.85 16.96
N VAL A 161 6.08 -11.40 16.92
CA VAL A 161 5.67 -10.04 17.31
C VAL A 161 4.78 -10.08 18.54
N GLN A 162 4.67 -8.93 19.20
CA GLN A 162 3.65 -8.73 20.23
C GLN A 162 2.30 -8.50 19.58
N ASP A 163 1.26 -9.07 20.19
CA ASP A 163 -0.12 -8.81 19.82
C ASP A 163 -0.91 -8.17 20.97
N ARG A 164 -1.95 -7.41 20.59
CA ARG A 164 -2.92 -6.80 21.49
C ARG A 164 -4.31 -6.96 20.91
N VAL A 165 -5.29 -7.23 21.76
CA VAL A 165 -6.70 -7.27 21.36
C VAL A 165 -7.39 -5.98 21.79
N ILE A 166 -8.25 -5.45 20.92
CA ILE A 166 -9.09 -4.27 21.18
C ILE A 166 -10.54 -4.58 20.83
N THR A 167 -11.46 -3.77 21.33
CA THR A 167 -12.89 -3.90 20.99
C THR A 167 -13.15 -3.60 19.52
N ALA A 168 -14.30 -4.03 18.99
CA ALA A 168 -14.68 -3.71 17.63
C ALA A 168 -14.80 -2.19 17.40
N ASP A 169 -15.36 -1.46 18.38
CA ASP A 169 -15.55 -0.01 18.27
C ASP A 169 -14.20 0.74 18.27
N GLU A 170 -13.23 0.31 19.09
CA GLU A 170 -11.87 0.85 19.05
C GLU A 170 -11.19 0.56 17.70
N ALA A 171 -11.41 -0.62 17.11
CA ALA A 171 -10.86 -0.96 15.79
C ALA A 171 -11.47 -0.06 14.69
N ILE A 172 -12.78 0.18 14.72
CA ILE A 172 -13.44 1.12 13.81
C ILE A 172 -12.90 2.54 14.01
N ALA A 173 -12.70 2.97 15.26
CA ALA A 173 -12.13 4.28 15.56
C ALA A 173 -10.70 4.42 14.99
N LEU A 174 -9.87 3.37 15.07
CA LEU A 174 -8.53 3.39 14.48
C LEU A 174 -8.52 3.37 12.94
N LEU A 175 -9.53 2.74 12.32
CA LEU A 175 -9.69 2.76 10.85
C LEU A 175 -10.20 4.11 10.33
N THR A 176 -11.11 4.73 11.07
CA THR A 176 -11.78 5.99 10.68
C THR A 176 -11.08 7.23 11.21
N ALA A 177 -10.14 7.06 12.14
CA ALA A 177 -9.22 8.11 12.50
C ALA A 177 -8.56 8.64 11.20
N PRO A 178 -8.52 9.97 10.99
CA PRO A 178 -7.60 10.55 10.02
C PRO A 178 -6.23 9.93 10.26
N ALA A 179 -5.42 9.67 9.22
CA ALA A 179 -4.09 9.14 9.41
C ALA A 179 -3.30 10.11 10.32
N THR A 180 -3.31 9.85 11.63
CA THR A 180 -2.79 10.80 12.63
C THR A 180 -1.28 10.87 12.57
N ASP A 181 -0.65 9.85 11.99
CA ASP A 181 0.74 9.84 11.62
C ASP A 181 0.81 10.20 10.14
N LYS A 182 0.97 11.50 9.86
CA LYS A 182 1.48 11.97 8.57
C LYS A 182 2.72 11.12 8.27
N TRP A 183 2.63 10.17 7.34
CA TRP A 183 3.73 9.22 7.08
C TRP A 183 5.04 9.94 6.73
N TYR A 184 4.90 11.17 6.24
CA TYR A 184 5.95 12.11 5.91
C TYR A 184 6.53 12.91 7.08
N ALA A 185 5.96 12.82 8.29
CA ALA A 185 6.43 13.48 9.51
C ALA A 185 7.39 12.60 10.34
N THR A 186 8.00 11.59 9.71
CA THR A 186 9.09 10.82 10.33
C THR A 186 10.44 11.43 9.95
N PRO A 187 11.46 11.44 10.83
CA PRO A 187 12.73 12.13 10.56
C PRO A 187 13.41 11.74 9.24
N ASP A 188 13.38 10.44 8.89
CA ASP A 188 13.98 9.94 7.66
C ASP A 188 13.25 10.47 6.40
N ILE A 189 11.91 10.55 6.46
CA ILE A 189 11.12 11.05 5.35
C ILE A 189 11.18 12.57 5.27
N GLU A 190 11.15 13.27 6.40
CA GLU A 190 11.37 14.72 6.44
C GLU A 190 12.73 15.08 5.84
N GLN A 191 13.79 14.34 6.19
CA GLN A 191 15.11 14.54 5.62
C GLN A 191 15.13 14.28 4.11
N ARG A 192 14.50 13.18 3.65
CA ARG A 192 14.41 12.89 2.21
C ARG A 192 13.64 13.98 1.46
N LEU A 193 12.49 14.40 1.97
CA LEU A 193 11.67 15.46 1.38
C LEU A 193 12.43 16.79 1.35
N ALA A 194 13.17 17.13 2.40
CA ALA A 194 14.00 18.33 2.42
C ALA A 194 15.07 18.31 1.31
N VAL A 195 15.68 17.14 1.06
CA VAL A 195 16.61 16.97 -0.07
C VAL A 195 15.89 17.17 -1.40
N GLU A 196 14.75 16.51 -1.63
CA GLU A 196 13.99 16.64 -2.88
C GLU A 196 13.58 18.09 -3.17
N LEU A 197 13.06 18.77 -2.15
CA LEU A 197 12.68 20.17 -2.24
C LEU A 197 13.88 21.07 -2.52
N ALA A 198 15.04 20.80 -1.90
CA ALA A 198 16.25 21.56 -2.15
C ALA A 198 16.76 21.42 -3.59
N TYR A 199 16.59 20.25 -4.22
CA TYR A 199 16.92 20.06 -5.63
C TYR A 199 15.88 20.69 -6.56
N LEU A 200 14.58 20.45 -6.31
CA LEU A 200 13.50 21.03 -7.12
C LEU A 200 13.55 22.56 -7.12
N ASN A 201 13.74 23.20 -5.96
CA ASN A 201 13.77 24.65 -5.84
C ASN A 201 14.95 25.33 -6.56
N ARG A 202 15.94 24.58 -7.07
CA ARG A 202 17.02 25.15 -7.90
C ARG A 202 16.55 25.48 -9.30
N GLU A 203 15.66 24.66 -9.85
CA GLU A 203 15.28 24.69 -11.27
C GLU A 203 13.78 24.96 -11.50
N PHE A 204 12.97 24.80 -10.45
CA PHE A 204 11.51 24.84 -10.51
C PHE A 204 10.92 25.73 -9.41
N GLY A 205 9.76 26.33 -9.72
CA GLY A 205 8.87 26.88 -8.71
C GLY A 205 8.09 25.72 -8.08
N THR A 206 8.22 25.53 -6.76
CA THR A 206 7.60 24.40 -6.08
C THR A 206 6.42 24.80 -5.22
N HIS A 207 5.40 23.94 -5.20
CA HIS A 207 4.28 24.04 -4.27
C HIS A 207 3.95 22.66 -3.71
N ILE A 208 3.60 22.61 -2.43
CA ILE A 208 3.24 21.38 -1.73
C ILE A 208 1.81 21.52 -1.24
N GLN A 209 1.01 20.49 -1.48
CA GLN A 209 -0.32 20.35 -0.94
C GLN A 209 -0.49 18.98 -0.30
N GLU A 210 -1.01 18.95 0.93
CA GLU A 210 -1.39 17.71 1.60
C GLU A 210 -2.72 17.22 1.03
N ILE A 211 -2.77 15.97 0.56
CA ILE A 211 -3.96 15.34 0.01
C ILE A 211 -4.08 13.97 0.66
N GLU A 212 -4.58 13.89 1.87
CA GLU A 212 -4.58 12.65 2.65
C GLU A 212 -5.16 11.45 1.88
N PRO A 213 -4.46 10.30 1.82
CA PRO A 213 -3.23 9.96 2.55
C PRO A 213 -1.91 10.39 1.87
N ASP A 214 -1.97 10.99 0.68
CA ASP A 214 -0.86 11.35 -0.18
C ASP A 214 -0.36 12.80 0.05
N MET A 215 0.74 13.13 -0.61
CA MET A 215 1.24 14.50 -0.74
C MET A 215 1.41 14.86 -2.21
N LEU A 216 0.84 15.97 -2.64
CA LEU A 216 1.02 16.51 -3.97
C LEU A 216 2.16 17.53 -3.98
N LEU A 217 3.12 17.29 -4.87
CA LEU A 217 4.26 18.16 -5.12
C LEU A 217 4.18 18.68 -6.55
N MET A 218 4.04 19.99 -6.69
CA MET A 218 4.00 20.66 -7.99
C MET A 218 5.38 21.27 -8.27
N ALA A 219 5.91 21.04 -9.45
CA ALA A 219 7.18 21.58 -9.93
C ALA A 219 6.97 22.28 -11.29
N GLN A 220 6.86 23.60 -11.27
CA GLN A 220 6.70 24.41 -12.48
C GLN A 220 8.07 24.86 -12.99
N SER A 221 8.35 24.65 -14.28
CA SER A 221 9.66 24.99 -14.85
C SER A 221 9.89 26.49 -14.95
N HIS A 222 11.04 26.97 -14.46
CA HIS A 222 11.46 28.36 -14.70
C HIS A 222 11.78 28.64 -16.17
N GLN A 223 12.30 27.64 -16.90
CA GLN A 223 12.67 27.77 -18.32
C GLN A 223 11.47 27.63 -19.25
N ARG A 224 10.47 26.83 -18.84
CA ARG A 224 9.22 26.63 -19.58
C ARG A 224 8.03 26.82 -18.65
N PRO A 225 7.61 28.06 -18.35
CA PRO A 225 6.52 28.32 -17.39
C PRO A 225 5.19 27.65 -17.74
N GLN A 226 5.00 27.29 -19.01
CA GLN A 226 3.83 26.54 -19.50
C GLN A 226 3.85 25.05 -19.10
N ALA A 227 4.94 24.56 -18.51
CA ALA A 227 5.16 23.17 -18.15
C ALA A 227 5.21 23.00 -16.62
N THR A 228 4.34 22.14 -16.11
CA THR A 228 4.26 21.78 -14.70
C THR A 228 4.28 20.26 -14.57
N VAL A 229 5.17 19.76 -13.72
CA VAL A 229 5.18 18.35 -13.31
C VAL A 229 4.53 18.23 -11.95
N TYR A 230 3.60 17.30 -11.82
CA TYR A 230 2.96 16.95 -10.56
C TYR A 230 3.48 15.59 -10.10
N PHE A 231 3.91 15.54 -8.85
CA PHE A 231 4.34 14.32 -8.16
C PHE A 231 3.32 14.01 -7.06
N ILE A 232 2.73 12.83 -7.11
CA ILE A 232 1.90 12.32 -6.02
C ILE A 232 2.77 11.35 -5.23
N LEU A 233 3.10 11.75 -4.01
CA LEU A 233 3.87 10.94 -3.08
C LEU A 233 2.91 10.12 -2.21
N HIS A 234 3.11 8.81 -2.23
CA HIS A 234 2.28 7.86 -1.51
C HIS A 234 2.94 7.41 -0.19
N PRO A 235 2.17 6.91 0.78
CA PRO A 235 2.72 6.15 1.90
C PRO A 235 3.67 5.05 1.39
N GLY A 236 4.94 5.12 1.76
CA GLY A 236 6.00 4.23 1.24
C GLY A 236 7.12 4.96 0.49
N PHE A 237 6.92 6.22 0.12
CA PHE A 237 8.01 7.07 -0.38
C PHE A 237 9.12 7.18 0.69
N PRO A 238 10.41 7.17 0.30
CA PRO A 238 10.94 7.10 -1.07
C PRO A 238 11.12 5.68 -1.61
N GLN A 239 10.72 4.61 -0.90
CA GLN A 239 10.93 3.25 -1.40
C GLN A 239 10.01 2.93 -2.58
N THR A 240 8.80 3.47 -2.57
CA THR A 240 7.91 3.47 -3.72
C THR A 240 8.14 4.72 -4.57
N PRO A 241 8.13 4.59 -5.92
CA PRO A 241 8.22 5.74 -6.80
C PRO A 241 6.96 6.61 -6.70
N PRO A 242 7.08 7.93 -6.92
CA PRO A 242 5.93 8.80 -7.03
C PRO A 242 5.13 8.54 -8.32
N THR A 243 3.84 8.82 -8.29
CA THR A 243 3.05 8.93 -9.53
C THR A 243 3.30 10.30 -10.17
N THR A 244 3.51 10.34 -11.49
CA THR A 244 3.80 11.58 -12.23
C THR A 244 2.70 11.95 -13.23
N LEU A 245 2.41 13.25 -13.28
CA LEU A 245 1.56 13.89 -14.29
C LEU A 245 2.33 15.09 -14.87
N LEU A 246 2.24 15.29 -16.18
CA LEU A 246 2.81 16.44 -16.86
C LEU A 246 1.69 17.28 -17.47
N GLU A 247 1.65 18.57 -17.12
CA GLU A 247 0.81 19.57 -17.78
C GLU A 247 1.69 20.44 -18.67
N TYR A 248 1.31 20.60 -19.95
CA TYR A 248 2.00 21.47 -20.88
C TYR A 248 1.02 22.17 -21.82
N GLU A 249 1.07 23.51 -21.88
CA GLU A 249 0.15 24.33 -22.70
C GLU A 249 -1.33 23.98 -22.45
N GLU A 250 -1.72 23.88 -21.16
CA GLU A 250 -3.07 23.50 -20.70
C GLU A 250 -3.54 22.10 -21.13
N ARG A 251 -2.62 21.24 -21.59
CA ARG A 251 -2.89 19.82 -21.86
C ARG A 251 -2.28 18.96 -20.76
N GLU A 252 -3.10 18.10 -20.18
CA GLU A 252 -2.71 17.15 -19.15
C GLU A 252 -2.34 15.79 -19.77
N TRP A 253 -1.22 15.22 -19.32
CA TRP A 253 -0.69 13.94 -19.77
C TRP A 253 -0.44 13.02 -18.57
N LEU A 254 -1.38 12.11 -18.31
CA LEU A 254 -1.36 11.24 -17.13
C LEU A 254 -0.47 10.01 -17.36
N GLY A 255 0.39 9.70 -16.39
CA GLY A 255 1.25 8.50 -16.45
C GLY A 255 2.38 8.61 -17.47
N VAL A 256 3.01 9.79 -17.58
CA VAL A 256 4.14 9.96 -18.50
C VAL A 256 5.29 9.07 -18.06
N GLU A 257 5.72 8.17 -18.95
CA GLU A 257 6.85 7.27 -18.70
C GLU A 257 8.14 8.08 -18.59
N SER A 258 8.71 8.13 -17.38
CA SER A 258 10.08 8.55 -17.13
C SER A 258 10.95 7.31 -17.02
N ARG A 259 12.09 7.29 -17.72
CA ARG A 259 13.06 6.19 -17.60
C ARG A 259 13.69 6.17 -16.22
N LEU A 260 13.80 7.34 -15.60
CA LEU A 260 14.34 7.49 -14.27
C LEU A 260 13.40 6.93 -13.20
N LEU A 261 12.08 7.01 -13.38
CA LEU A 261 11.12 6.34 -12.48
C LEU A 261 11.30 4.82 -12.43
N ALA A 262 11.65 4.18 -13.55
CA ALA A 262 11.91 2.73 -13.58
C ALA A 262 13.19 2.33 -12.81
N ALA A 263 14.11 3.28 -12.63
CA ALA A 263 15.34 3.09 -11.87
C ALA A 263 15.19 3.47 -10.38
N TRP A 264 14.01 3.92 -9.96
CA TRP A 264 13.75 4.36 -8.60
C TRP A 264 13.55 3.17 -7.63
N PRO A 265 14.05 3.25 -6.37
CA PRO A 265 14.86 4.31 -5.79
C PRO A 265 16.37 4.10 -6.01
N GLN A 266 17.07 5.16 -6.45
CA GLN A 266 18.53 5.24 -6.44
C GLN A 266 18.98 6.43 -5.59
N ALA A 267 20.11 6.30 -4.90
CA ALA A 267 20.54 7.24 -3.86
C ALA A 267 20.83 8.66 -4.39
N ASP A 268 21.19 8.79 -5.66
CA ASP A 268 21.49 10.03 -6.37
C ASP A 268 20.33 10.54 -7.24
N LEU A 269 19.25 9.77 -7.36
CA LEU A 269 18.09 10.15 -8.15
C LEU A 269 17.10 11.00 -7.34
N THR A 270 16.62 12.10 -7.93
CA THR A 270 15.74 13.09 -7.29
C THR A 270 14.53 13.37 -8.18
N LEU A 271 13.46 13.92 -7.61
CA LEU A 271 12.29 14.42 -8.31
C LEU A 271 12.67 15.49 -9.35
N ALA A 272 13.70 16.30 -9.06
CA ALA A 272 14.21 17.27 -10.01
C ALA A 272 14.79 16.62 -11.27
N HIS A 273 15.53 15.52 -11.13
CA HIS A 273 16.03 14.77 -12.29
C HIS A 273 14.89 14.24 -13.16
N ILE A 274 13.83 13.71 -12.55
CA ILE A 274 12.63 13.24 -13.25
C ILE A 274 11.92 14.40 -13.95
N ALA A 275 11.72 15.52 -13.26
CA ALA A 275 11.07 16.70 -13.84
C ALA A 275 11.86 17.24 -15.06
N SER A 276 13.18 17.34 -14.95
CA SER A 276 14.05 17.80 -16.03
C SER A 276 14.06 16.83 -17.21
N GLU A 277 14.05 15.52 -16.98
CA GLU A 277 13.89 14.51 -18.05
C GLU A 277 12.57 14.73 -18.80
N LEU A 278 11.45 14.75 -18.09
CA LEU A 278 10.11 14.87 -18.68
C LEU A 278 9.97 16.16 -19.50
N ILE A 279 10.46 17.28 -18.98
CA ILE A 279 10.37 18.58 -19.66
C ILE A 279 11.32 18.67 -20.87
N SER A 280 12.47 18.00 -20.83
CA SER A 280 13.40 17.98 -21.96
C SER A 280 12.80 17.35 -23.23
N HIS A 281 11.81 16.47 -23.07
CA HIS A 281 11.11 15.79 -24.15
C HIS A 281 9.93 16.59 -24.71
N LEU A 282 9.55 17.70 -24.09
CA LEU A 282 8.46 18.53 -24.58
C LEU A 282 8.83 19.24 -25.89
N PRO A 283 7.88 19.35 -26.85
CA PRO A 283 8.09 20.14 -28.06
C PRO A 283 8.35 21.62 -27.70
N PRO A 284 8.96 22.40 -28.61
CA PRO A 284 9.06 23.85 -28.43
C PRO A 284 7.67 24.47 -28.37
N SER A 285 7.51 25.47 -27.50
CA SER A 285 6.24 26.17 -27.31
C SER A 285 5.81 26.85 -28.61
N ALA A 286 4.50 26.80 -28.89
CA ALA A 286 3.95 27.53 -30.01
C ALA A 286 4.23 29.04 -29.81
N PRO A 287 4.58 29.79 -30.89
CA PRO A 287 4.70 31.24 -30.77
C PRO A 287 3.35 31.81 -30.30
N PRO A 288 3.36 32.83 -29.43
CA PRO A 288 2.13 33.42 -28.92
C PRO A 288 1.23 33.84 -30.10
N PRO A 289 -0.10 33.62 -30.01
CA PRO A 289 -1.02 34.11 -31.03
C PRO A 289 -0.83 35.62 -31.18
N ARG A 290 -0.85 36.12 -32.43
CA ARG A 290 -0.73 37.56 -32.69
C ARG A 290 -1.73 38.31 -31.81
N PRO A 291 -1.32 39.40 -31.14
CA PRO A 291 -2.20 40.15 -30.26
C PRO A 291 -3.45 40.57 -31.03
N GLN A 292 -4.60 40.01 -30.66
CA GLN A 292 -5.88 40.57 -31.04
C GLN A 292 -6.13 41.83 -30.19
N PRO A 293 -6.75 42.87 -30.75
CA PRO A 293 -7.01 44.11 -30.02
C PRO A 293 -7.82 43.82 -28.75
N GLN A 294 -7.26 44.23 -27.61
CA GLN A 294 -7.74 43.93 -26.27
C GLN A 294 -9.12 44.56 -26.02
N SER A 295 -10.13 43.74 -25.68
CA SER A 295 -11.31 44.20 -24.94
C SER A 295 -11.02 44.09 -23.45
N SER A 296 -10.98 45.24 -22.78
CA SER A 296 -10.70 45.38 -21.36
C SER A 296 -11.83 44.84 -20.48
N THR A 297 -11.58 43.72 -19.81
CA THR A 297 -12.27 43.36 -18.56
C THR A 297 -11.25 42.74 -17.61
N PRO A 298 -11.15 43.21 -16.35
CA PRO A 298 -10.19 42.67 -15.40
C PRO A 298 -10.70 41.31 -14.89
N GLN A 299 -10.01 40.22 -15.24
CA GLN A 299 -10.20 38.92 -14.59
C GLN A 299 -9.41 38.87 -13.29
N SER A 300 -10.09 38.48 -12.21
CA SER A 300 -9.51 38.34 -10.89
C SER A 300 -8.48 37.21 -10.87
N ILE A 301 -7.24 37.56 -10.58
CA ILE A 301 -6.21 36.65 -10.09
C ILE A 301 -6.67 36.16 -8.71
N TYR A 302 -6.44 34.89 -8.37
CA TYR A 302 -6.88 34.18 -7.15
C TYR A 302 -8.24 33.46 -7.22
N ALA A 303 -8.41 32.59 -8.21
CA ALA A 303 -9.20 31.37 -8.07
C ALA A 303 -8.28 30.19 -8.41
N PHE A 304 -7.48 29.74 -7.44
CA PHE A 304 -6.80 28.45 -7.54
C PHE A 304 -7.90 27.38 -7.62
N ASP A 305 -7.83 26.57 -8.67
CA ASP A 305 -8.97 25.90 -9.27
C ASP A 305 -9.32 24.61 -8.51
N VAL A 306 -10.21 24.72 -7.51
CA VAL A 306 -10.79 23.58 -6.77
C VAL A 306 -11.40 22.53 -7.72
N VAL A 307 -11.81 22.94 -8.92
CA VAL A 307 -12.31 22.04 -9.98
C VAL A 307 -11.20 21.19 -10.58
N LYS A 308 -9.97 21.71 -10.74
CA LYS A 308 -8.81 20.93 -11.23
C LYS A 308 -8.38 19.86 -10.23
N LEU A 309 -8.42 20.16 -8.93
CA LEU A 309 -8.14 19.18 -7.87
C LEU A 309 -9.18 18.03 -7.87
N ILE A 310 -10.46 18.35 -8.11
CA ILE A 310 -11.54 17.35 -8.23
C ILE A 310 -11.35 16.47 -9.48
N LEU A 311 -10.87 17.02 -10.60
CA LEU A 311 -10.57 16.25 -11.81
C LEU A 311 -9.34 15.33 -11.64
N LEU A 312 -8.27 15.82 -10.98
CA LEU A 312 -7.09 15.03 -10.60
C LEU A 312 -7.45 13.87 -9.65
N LEU A 313 -8.28 14.13 -8.63
CA LEU A 313 -8.79 13.11 -7.71
C LEU A 313 -9.75 12.13 -8.41
N GLY A 314 -10.58 12.62 -9.34
CA GLY A 314 -11.46 11.78 -10.16
C GLY A 314 -10.69 10.87 -11.14
N LEU A 315 -9.57 11.35 -11.68
CA LEU A 315 -8.68 10.57 -12.56
C LEU A 315 -7.89 9.50 -11.79
N LEU A 316 -7.59 9.70 -10.51
CA LEU A 316 -7.01 8.66 -9.64
C LEU A 316 -7.98 7.49 -9.42
N VAL A 317 -9.27 7.78 -9.22
CA VAL A 317 -10.31 6.74 -9.13
C VAL A 317 -10.49 6.02 -10.47
N LEU A 318 -10.43 6.75 -11.59
CA LEU A 318 -10.54 6.16 -12.93
C LEU A 318 -9.29 5.39 -13.39
N SER A 319 -8.08 5.78 -12.97
CA SER A 319 -6.84 5.07 -13.33
C SER A 319 -6.75 3.73 -12.58
N SER A 320 -7.19 3.68 -11.32
CA SER A 320 -7.38 2.41 -10.59
C SER A 320 -8.40 1.51 -11.28
N LEU A 321 -9.52 2.06 -11.78
CA LEU A 321 -10.54 1.31 -12.52
C LEU A 321 -10.07 0.87 -13.93
N LEU A 322 -9.28 1.68 -14.63
CA LEU A 322 -8.73 1.35 -15.95
C LEU A 322 -7.58 0.33 -15.87
N PHE A 323 -6.78 0.38 -14.80
CA PHE A 323 -5.78 -0.64 -14.47
C PHE A 323 -6.46 -1.98 -14.16
N LEU A 324 -7.53 -1.96 -13.36
CA LEU A 324 -8.37 -3.14 -13.07
C LEU A 324 -9.02 -3.69 -14.35
N ARG A 325 -9.53 -2.82 -15.24
CA ARG A 325 -10.12 -3.22 -16.53
C ARG A 325 -9.10 -3.84 -17.48
N LYS A 326 -7.85 -3.37 -17.49
CA LYS A 326 -6.76 -3.97 -18.28
C LYS A 326 -6.36 -5.36 -17.74
N GLN A 327 -6.34 -5.56 -16.43
CA GLN A 327 -6.11 -6.88 -15.83
C GLN A 327 -7.27 -7.87 -16.07
N ILE A 328 -8.52 -7.38 -16.03
CA ILE A 328 -9.71 -8.19 -16.35
C ILE A 328 -9.75 -8.57 -17.84
N LEU A 329 -9.30 -7.70 -18.75
CA LEU A 329 -9.27 -8.03 -20.19
C LEU A 329 -8.11 -8.97 -20.57
N ASN A 330 -6.97 -8.90 -19.88
CA ASN A 330 -5.82 -9.77 -20.13
C ASN A 330 -5.95 -11.17 -19.49
N SER A 331 -6.90 -11.38 -18.57
CA SER A 331 -7.23 -12.69 -17.98
C SER A 331 -8.27 -13.48 -18.79
N TRP A 332 -8.74 -12.92 -19.91
CA TRP A 332 -9.73 -13.52 -20.82
C TRP A 332 -9.18 -13.76 -22.24
N SER A 333 -7.86 -13.78 -22.40
CA SER A 333 -7.16 -14.09 -23.67
C SER A 333 -6.25 -15.31 -23.54
#